data_AF-A0A202DI99-F1
#
_entry.id   AF-A0A202DI99-F1
#
_cell.length_a   1.000
_cell.length_b   1.000
_cell.length_c   1.000
_cell.angle_alpha   90.00
_cell.angle_beta   90.00
_cell.angle_gamma   90.00
#
_symmetry.space_group_name_H-M   'P 1'
#
loop_
_entity.id
_entity.type
_entity.pdbx_description
1 polymer ?
#
loop_
_entity_poly.entity_id
_entity_poly.type
_entity_poly.pdbx_seq_one_letter_code
_entity_poly.pdbx_strand_id
1 'polypeptide(L)'
;MKLRKSESGITVMELVVIIVVLSVVVAITYPKFRTMLYQSREGQTKANLGDIRGAIAIYYSDNFGLFPSDDGKPETRLADALIPQYIKKIPYVELSHLFKKKLNTVNDRLDNGGDWVYQTLNGLVYVNATHMDTEGKPISGW
;
A
#
# COMPACT_ATOMS: atom_id res chain seq x y z
N MET A 1 -32.01 8.04 55.42
CA MET A 1 -30.86 8.97 55.36
C MET A 1 -30.33 8.98 53.93
N LYS A 2 -30.61 10.03 53.15
CA LYS A 2 -30.22 10.11 51.72
C LYS A 2 -28.80 10.70 51.62
N LEU A 3 -27.85 9.91 51.15
CA LEU A 3 -26.49 10.35 50.84
C LEU A 3 -26.53 11.30 49.64
N ARG A 4 -26.22 12.58 49.82
CA ARG A 4 -26.03 13.52 48.70
C ARG A 4 -24.73 13.14 47.99
N LYS A 5 -24.86 12.67 46.75
CA LYS A 5 -23.73 12.48 45.84
C LYS A 5 -23.13 13.86 45.54
N SER A 6 -21.85 14.04 45.86
CA SER A 6 -21.09 15.23 45.45
C SER A 6 -20.87 15.13 43.95
N GLU A 7 -21.47 16.05 43.20
CA GLU A 7 -21.11 16.28 41.81
C GLU A 7 -19.94 17.27 41.80
N SER A 8 -18.73 16.76 41.54
CA SER A 8 -17.55 17.58 41.31
C SER A 8 -17.61 18.15 39.88
N GLY A 9 -17.82 19.45 39.74
CA GLY A 9 -17.72 20.14 38.45
C GLY A 9 -16.26 20.34 38.04
N ILE A 10 -15.93 20.03 36.79
CA ILE A 10 -14.62 20.33 36.19
C ILE A 10 -14.49 21.85 36.02
N THR A 11 -13.35 22.43 36.37
CA THR A 11 -13.13 23.87 36.20
C THR A 11 -12.77 24.21 34.75
N VAL A 12 -13.20 25.38 34.26
CA VAL A 12 -12.87 25.81 32.89
C VAL A 12 -11.36 25.90 32.67
N MET A 13 -10.61 26.33 33.70
CA MET A 13 -9.15 26.43 33.64
C MET A 13 -8.48 25.06 33.46
N GLU A 14 -9.02 24.02 34.08
CA GLU A 14 -8.50 22.66 33.97
C GLU A 14 -8.62 22.14 32.53
N LEU A 15 -9.75 22.41 31.88
CA LEU A 15 -9.93 22.10 30.46
C LEU A 15 -8.99 22.92 29.56
N VAL A 16 -8.79 24.21 29.86
CA VAL A 16 -7.88 25.09 29.10
C VAL A 16 -6.43 24.62 29.16
N VAL A 17 -5.92 24.26 30.35
CA VAL A 17 -4.55 23.75 30.48
C VAL A 17 -4.38 22.43 29.72
N ILE A 18 -5.37 21.54 29.78
CA ILE A 18 -5.35 20.25 29.07
C ILE A 18 -5.27 20.47 27.54
N ILE A 19 -6.12 21.32 26.96
CA ILE A 19 -6.09 21.58 25.51
C ILE A 19 -4.76 22.23 25.07
N VAL A 20 -4.19 23.12 25.90
CA VAL A 20 -2.90 23.76 25.62
C VAL A 20 -1.80 22.70 25.56
N VAL A 21 -1.68 21.85 26.58
CA VAL A 21 -0.65 20.78 26.59
C VAL A 21 -0.85 19.79 25.44
N LEU A 22 -2.10 19.37 25.17
CA LEU A 22 -2.41 18.46 24.07
C LEU A 22 -2.04 19.07 22.70
N SER A 23 -2.30 20.36 22.49
CA SER A 23 -1.97 21.03 21.24
C SER A 23 -0.46 21.03 20.95
N VAL A 24 0.37 21.23 21.98
CA VAL A 24 1.83 21.22 21.85
C VAL A 24 2.33 19.82 21.51
N VAL A 25 1.82 18.78 22.17
CA VAL A 25 2.19 17.39 21.88
C VAL A 25 1.81 17.02 20.45
N VAL A 26 0.57 17.31 20.03
CA VAL A 26 0.08 17.00 18.68
C VAL A 26 0.92 17.70 17.61
N ALA A 27 1.31 18.96 17.83
CA ALA A 27 2.12 19.72 16.89
C ALA A 27 3.45 19.02 16.59
N ILE A 28 4.09 18.40 17.59
CA ILE A 28 5.38 17.71 17.43
C ILE A 28 5.16 16.31 16.81
N THR A 29 4.13 15.58 17.21
CA THR A 29 3.96 14.16 16.83
C THR A 29 3.29 13.95 15.48
N TYR A 30 2.42 14.85 15.05
CA TYR A 30 1.65 14.72 13.81
C TYR A 30 2.49 14.51 12.53
N PRO A 31 3.58 15.27 12.25
CA PRO A 31 4.37 15.05 11.04
C PRO A 31 5.04 13.68 11.00
N LYS A 32 5.53 13.21 12.16
CA LYS A 32 6.15 11.87 12.29
C LYS A 32 5.12 10.77 12.01
N PHE A 33 3.92 10.93 12.55
CA PHE A 33 2.83 9.98 12.33
C PHE A 33 2.46 9.85 10.84
N ARG A 34 2.40 10.97 10.10
CA ARG A 34 2.14 10.92 8.64
C ARG A 34 3.19 10.11 7.89
N THR A 35 4.47 10.28 8.22
CA THR A 35 5.56 9.53 7.58
C THR A 35 5.48 8.03 7.90
N MET A 36 5.17 7.66 9.14
CA MET A 36 4.95 6.26 9.52
C MET A 36 3.78 5.62 8.76
N LEU A 37 2.69 6.37 8.54
CA LEU A 37 1.57 5.87 7.72
C LEU A 37 1.98 5.63 6.26
N TYR A 38 2.84 6.48 5.70
CA TYR A 38 3.36 6.30 4.34
C TYR A 38 4.28 5.08 4.27
N GLN A 39 5.20 4.92 5.22
CA GLN A 39 6.06 3.73 5.32
C GLN A 39 5.26 2.43 5.47
N SER A 40 4.19 2.43 6.27
CA SER A 40 3.32 1.27 6.41
C SER A 40 2.62 0.89 5.10
N ARG A 41 2.21 1.90 4.32
CA ARG A 41 1.58 1.74 3.00
C ARG A 41 2.56 1.21 1.95
N GLU A 42 3.77 1.74 1.93
CA GLU A 42 4.86 1.26 1.10
C GLU A 42 5.24 -0.17 1.46
N GLY A 43 5.36 -0.49 2.75
CA GLY A 43 5.62 -1.83 3.25
C GLY A 43 4.54 -2.84 2.85
N GLN A 44 3.26 -2.46 2.93
CA GLN A 44 2.15 -3.29 2.47
C GLN A 44 2.22 -3.52 0.95
N THR A 45 2.55 -2.50 0.17
CA THR A 45 2.70 -2.63 -1.29
C THR A 45 3.89 -3.53 -1.65
N LYS A 46 5.01 -3.43 -0.93
CA LYS A 46 6.18 -4.31 -1.09
C LYS A 46 5.85 -5.76 -0.74
N ALA A 47 5.07 -6.00 0.32
CA ALA A 47 4.59 -7.34 0.66
C ALA A 47 3.69 -7.91 -0.45
N ASN A 48 2.72 -7.12 -0.93
CA ASN A 48 1.84 -7.48 -2.04
C ASN A 48 2.62 -7.78 -3.34
N LEU A 49 3.68 -7.01 -3.61
CA LEU A 49 4.59 -7.27 -4.73
C LEU A 49 5.32 -8.61 -4.57
N GLY A 50 5.73 -8.95 -3.35
CA GLY A 50 6.29 -10.24 -2.99
C GLY A 50 5.31 -11.39 -3.27
N ASP A 51 4.03 -11.24 -2.92
CA ASP A 51 3.00 -12.23 -3.21
C ASP A 51 2.85 -12.49 -4.72
N ILE A 52 2.83 -11.43 -5.53
CA ILE A 52 2.76 -11.56 -6.99
C ILE A 52 4.02 -12.23 -7.55
N ARG A 53 5.21 -11.80 -7.10
CA ARG A 53 6.49 -12.40 -7.53
C ARG A 53 6.58 -13.88 -7.15
N GLY A 54 6.09 -14.25 -5.96
CA GLY A 54 5.99 -15.63 -5.53
C GLY A 54 5.06 -16.44 -6.42
N ALA A 55 3.89 -15.90 -6.75
CA ALA A 55 2.95 -16.55 -7.67
C ALA A 55 3.54 -16.74 -9.08
N ILE A 56 4.25 -15.74 -9.62
CA ILE A 56 4.96 -15.84 -10.90
C ILE A 56 6.06 -16.90 -10.83
N ALA A 57 6.81 -16.98 -9.73
CA ALA A 57 7.88 -17.97 -9.58
C ALA A 57 7.34 -19.40 -9.53
N ILE A 58 6.20 -19.63 -8.86
CA ILE A 58 5.53 -20.93 -8.85
C ILE A 58 5.00 -21.26 -10.27
N TYR A 59 4.36 -20.30 -10.94
CA TYR A 59 3.93 -20.48 -12.33
C TYR A 59 5.10 -20.87 -13.24
N TYR A 60 6.22 -20.16 -13.12
CA TYR A 60 7.42 -20.42 -13.90
C TYR A 60 7.94 -21.85 -13.70
N SER A 61 7.92 -22.34 -12.45
CA SER A 61 8.30 -23.71 -12.10
C SER A 61 7.35 -24.74 -12.73
N ASP A 62 6.04 -24.49 -12.71
CA ASP A 62 5.03 -25.43 -13.21
C ASP A 62 4.93 -25.45 -14.75
N ASN A 63 5.34 -24.36 -15.41
CA ASN A 63 5.23 -24.18 -16.86
C ASN A 63 6.58 -24.30 -17.57
N PHE A 64 7.46 -25.18 -17.09
CA PHE A 64 8.74 -25.52 -17.74
C PHE A 64 9.65 -24.31 -18.02
N GLY A 65 9.65 -23.32 -17.12
CA GLY A 65 10.45 -22.12 -17.26
C GLY A 65 9.88 -21.08 -18.21
N LEU A 66 8.57 -21.13 -18.47
CA LEU A 66 7.85 -20.09 -19.21
C LEU A 66 7.17 -19.13 -18.23
N PHE A 67 7.35 -17.84 -18.49
CA PHE A 67 6.58 -16.81 -17.80
C PHE A 67 5.16 -16.71 -18.39
N PRO A 68 4.16 -16.23 -17.61
CA PRO A 68 2.82 -15.95 -18.13
C PRO A 68 2.87 -15.19 -19.48
N SER A 69 2.28 -15.73 -20.55
CA SER A 69 2.51 -15.30 -21.94
C SER A 69 1.94 -13.92 -22.31
N ASP A 70 2.34 -13.36 -23.46
CA ASP A 70 1.90 -12.08 -24.09
C ASP A 70 0.52 -12.10 -24.73
N ASP A 71 -0.15 -13.25 -24.63
CA ASP A 71 -1.30 -13.54 -25.45
C ASP A 71 -2.55 -13.07 -24.68
N GLY A 72 -3.18 -11.97 -25.12
CA GLY A 72 -4.42 -11.47 -24.52
C GLY A 72 -4.45 -9.96 -24.34
N LYS A 73 -5.39 -9.48 -23.52
CA LYS A 73 -5.43 -8.05 -23.13
C LYS A 73 -4.31 -7.79 -22.12
N PRO A 74 -3.42 -6.81 -22.35
CA PRO A 74 -2.36 -6.45 -21.41
C PRO A 74 -2.82 -6.32 -19.97
N GLU A 75 -4.03 -5.80 -19.79
CA GLU A 75 -4.61 -5.47 -18.49
C GLU A 75 -4.99 -6.67 -17.61
N THR A 76 -5.28 -7.82 -18.23
CA THR A 76 -5.81 -9.01 -17.54
C THR A 76 -4.87 -10.20 -17.59
N ARG A 77 -3.90 -10.20 -18.51
CA ARG A 77 -3.00 -11.31 -18.81
C ARG A 77 -2.34 -11.98 -17.60
N LEU A 78 -1.75 -11.19 -16.70
CA LEU A 78 -1.14 -11.73 -15.48
C LEU A 78 -2.20 -12.31 -14.53
N ALA A 79 -3.35 -11.65 -14.45
CA ALA A 79 -4.47 -12.12 -13.63
C ALA A 79 -5.05 -13.43 -14.18
N ASP A 80 -5.21 -13.55 -15.49
CA ASP A 80 -5.75 -14.72 -16.18
C ASP A 80 -4.84 -15.96 -16.02
N ALA A 81 -3.52 -15.76 -15.99
CA ALA A 81 -2.56 -16.84 -15.82
C ALA A 81 -2.37 -17.27 -14.36
N LEU A 82 -2.42 -16.32 -13.41
CA LEU A 82 -2.14 -16.60 -12.00
C LEU A 82 -3.38 -16.97 -11.18
N ILE A 83 -4.56 -16.48 -11.55
CA ILE A 83 -5.80 -16.69 -10.80
C ILE A 83 -6.58 -17.85 -11.42
N PRO A 84 -7.17 -18.75 -10.61
CA PRO A 84 -7.13 -18.80 -9.15
C PRO A 84 -5.99 -19.66 -8.58
N GLN A 85 -5.19 -20.30 -9.43
CA GLN A 85 -4.30 -21.40 -9.04
C GLN A 85 -3.11 -20.96 -8.18
N TYR A 86 -2.45 -19.85 -8.55
CA TYR A 86 -1.21 -19.39 -7.92
C TYR A 86 -1.47 -18.23 -6.95
N ILE A 87 -2.50 -17.43 -7.21
CA ILE A 87 -2.95 -16.35 -6.32
C ILE A 87 -4.48 -16.21 -6.39
N LYS A 88 -5.12 -15.88 -5.26
CA LYS A 88 -6.58 -15.73 -5.21
C LYS A 88 -7.10 -14.50 -5.95
N LYS A 89 -6.32 -13.41 -5.94
CA LYS A 89 -6.60 -12.15 -6.62
C LYS A 89 -5.31 -11.34 -6.70
N ILE A 90 -5.19 -10.48 -7.72
CA ILE A 90 -4.14 -9.47 -7.73
C ILE A 90 -4.38 -8.50 -6.56
N PRO A 91 -3.42 -8.32 -5.65
CA PRO A 91 -3.56 -7.39 -4.54
C PRO A 91 -3.58 -5.94 -5.03
N TYR A 92 -4.13 -5.05 -4.21
CA TYR A 92 -4.13 -3.62 -4.52
C TYR A 92 -2.76 -3.00 -4.24
N VAL A 93 -2.41 -2.00 -5.04
CA VAL A 93 -1.33 -1.07 -4.71
C VAL A 93 -1.82 -0.13 -3.61
N GLU A 94 -1.12 -0.13 -2.48
CA GLU A 94 -1.55 0.54 -1.24
C GLU A 94 -0.89 1.91 -1.07
N LEU A 95 -0.75 2.67 -2.15
CA LEU A 95 -0.04 3.95 -2.20
C LEU A 95 -1.00 5.16 -2.26
N SER A 96 -2.01 5.18 -1.39
CA SER A 96 -3.03 6.24 -1.35
C SER A 96 -2.53 7.64 -0.98
N HIS A 97 -1.26 7.76 -0.58
CA HIS A 97 -0.61 9.06 -0.37
C HIS A 97 -0.02 9.64 -1.67
N LEU A 98 0.09 8.84 -2.73
CA LEU A 98 0.59 9.24 -4.05
C LEU A 98 -0.53 9.19 -5.10
N PHE A 99 -1.40 8.19 -5.01
CA PHE A 99 -2.46 7.96 -5.99
C PHE A 99 -3.85 8.14 -5.37
N LYS A 100 -4.76 8.73 -6.14
CA LYS A 100 -6.15 9.00 -5.71
C LYS A 100 -6.98 7.72 -5.57
N LYS A 101 -6.65 6.69 -6.34
CA LYS A 101 -7.39 5.42 -6.41
C LYS A 101 -6.46 4.29 -6.03
N LYS A 102 -7.01 3.29 -5.33
CA LYS A 102 -6.37 1.99 -5.16
C LYS A 102 -6.70 1.14 -6.38
N LEU A 103 -5.68 0.68 -7.08
CA LEU A 103 -5.82 -0.13 -8.28
C LEU A 103 -5.17 -1.49 -8.06
N ASN A 104 -5.74 -2.51 -8.67
CA ASN A 104 -5.22 -3.89 -8.72
C ASN A 104 -5.15 -4.38 -10.17
N THR A 105 -5.20 -3.46 -11.13
CA THR A 105 -4.96 -3.73 -12.55
C THR A 105 -3.48 -3.97 -12.78
N VAL A 106 -3.18 -4.64 -13.88
CA VAL A 106 -1.82 -4.85 -14.35
C VAL A 106 -1.71 -4.13 -15.69
N ASN A 107 -0.59 -3.53 -16.01
CA ASN A 107 -0.36 -2.81 -17.25
C ASN A 107 0.89 -3.37 -17.97
N ASP A 108 1.00 -3.12 -19.27
CA ASP A 108 2.18 -3.47 -20.08
C ASP A 108 3.27 -2.39 -20.05
N ARG A 109 2.97 -1.21 -19.53
CA ARG A 109 3.84 -0.03 -19.62
C ARG A 109 3.83 0.77 -18.32
N LEU A 110 4.90 1.53 -18.12
CA LEU A 110 4.99 2.53 -17.06
C LEU A 110 4.30 3.83 -17.53
N ASP A 111 3.14 4.15 -16.97
CA ASP A 111 2.38 5.39 -17.25
C ASP A 111 2.06 6.19 -15.97
N ASN A 112 2.60 5.76 -14.82
CA ASN A 112 2.36 6.35 -13.51
C ASN A 112 0.89 6.26 -13.06
N GLY A 113 0.19 5.19 -13.43
CA GLY A 113 -1.19 4.92 -13.04
C GLY A 113 -1.40 4.54 -11.58
N GLY A 114 -0.36 4.10 -10.87
CA GLY A 114 -0.47 3.65 -9.47
C GLY A 114 -1.05 2.24 -9.31
N ASP A 115 -0.88 1.40 -10.32
CA ASP A 115 -1.21 -0.03 -10.35
C ASP A 115 0.04 -0.88 -10.58
N TRP A 116 -0.07 -2.09 -11.13
CA TRP A 116 1.08 -2.97 -11.40
C TRP A 116 1.52 -2.87 -12.85
N VAL A 117 2.82 -3.01 -13.12
CA VAL A 117 3.34 -3.27 -14.46
C VAL A 117 3.93 -4.67 -14.50
N TYR A 118 3.65 -5.42 -15.57
CA TYR A 118 4.20 -6.75 -15.79
C TYR A 118 4.85 -6.87 -17.16
N GLN A 119 6.12 -7.26 -17.17
CA GLN A 119 6.89 -7.55 -18.36
C GLN A 119 7.06 -9.06 -18.52
N THR A 120 6.66 -9.55 -19.69
CA THR A 120 6.66 -10.98 -20.05
C THR A 120 8.03 -11.56 -20.24
N LEU A 121 8.88 -10.76 -20.90
CA LEU A 121 10.15 -11.23 -21.44
C LEU A 121 11.04 -11.80 -20.33
N ASN A 122 10.89 -11.28 -19.12
CA ASN A 122 11.71 -11.58 -17.95
C ASN A 122 10.87 -11.87 -16.69
N GLY A 123 9.54 -11.90 -16.80
CA GLY A 123 8.64 -12.05 -15.66
C GLY A 123 8.70 -10.91 -14.63
N LEU A 124 9.26 -9.75 -15.01
CA LEU A 124 9.45 -8.62 -14.09
C LEU A 124 8.10 -7.99 -13.77
N VAL A 125 7.78 -7.92 -12.49
CA VAL A 125 6.64 -7.14 -11.97
C VAL A 125 7.15 -6.04 -11.04
N TYR A 126 6.58 -4.85 -11.18
CA TYR A 126 6.88 -3.68 -10.38
C TYR A 126 5.67 -2.75 -10.28
N VAL A 127 5.75 -1.76 -9.39
CA VAL A 127 4.68 -0.77 -9.23
C VAL A 127 4.76 0.27 -10.34
N ASN A 128 3.61 0.59 -10.95
CA ASN A 128 3.46 1.60 -11.98
C ASN A 128 3.54 3.03 -11.41
N ALA A 129 4.73 3.41 -10.95
CA ALA A 129 4.96 4.70 -10.32
C ALA A 129 6.35 5.27 -10.64
N THR A 130 6.42 6.54 -10.99
CA THR A 130 7.68 7.31 -11.14
C THR A 130 8.07 8.09 -9.89
N HIS A 131 7.24 8.02 -8.86
CA HIS A 131 7.46 8.66 -7.56
C HIS A 131 8.58 7.98 -6.76
N MET A 132 9.17 8.73 -5.84
CA MET A 132 10.09 8.21 -4.83
C MET A 132 9.33 7.74 -3.60
N ASP A 133 9.86 6.71 -2.94
CA ASP A 133 9.40 6.25 -1.64
C ASP A 133 9.87 7.17 -0.50
N THR A 134 9.42 6.89 0.72
CA THR A 134 9.79 7.65 1.91
C THR A 134 11.28 7.60 2.24
N GLU A 135 12.05 6.68 1.64
CA GLU A 135 13.51 6.57 1.75
C GLU A 135 14.25 7.27 0.58
N GLY A 136 13.52 7.84 -0.39
CA GLY A 136 14.10 8.51 -1.56
C GLY A 136 14.48 7.56 -2.70
N LYS A 137 14.02 6.31 -2.69
CA LYS A 137 14.25 5.33 -3.76
C LYS A 137 13.09 5.32 -4.75
N PRO A 138 13.33 5.11 -6.06
CA PRO A 138 12.24 5.04 -7.03
C PRO A 138 11.35 3.83 -6.75
N ILE A 139 10.04 4.05 -6.68
CA ILE A 139 9.05 3.01 -6.38
C ILE A 139 9.00 1.92 -7.46
N SER A 140 9.23 2.29 -8.73
CA SER A 140 9.37 1.34 -9.84
C SER A 140 10.60 0.43 -9.72
N GLY A 141 11.56 0.76 -8.84
CA GLY A 141 12.76 -0.04 -8.59
C GLY A 141 12.63 -1.04 -7.44
N TRP A 142 11.46 -1.16 -6.82
CA TRP A 142 11.18 -2.16 -5.78
C TRP A 142 11.14 -3.58 -6.33
#